data_AF-A0AAW1YRA8-F1
#
_entry.id   AF-A0AAW1YRA8-F1
#
_cell.length_a   1.000
_cell.length_b   1.000
_cell.length_c   1.000
_cell.angle_alpha   90.00
_cell.angle_beta   90.00
_cell.angle_gamma   90.00
#
_symmetry.space_group_name_H-M   'P 1'
#
loop_
_entity.id
_entity.type
_entity.pdbx_description
1 polymer ?
#
loop_
_entity_poly.entity_id
_entity_poly.type
_entity_poly.pdbx_seq_one_letter_code
_entity_poly.pdbx_strand_id
1 'polypeptide(L)'
;MTRTQSWPIMTVGPTIPSMFFDKRFEDDKDYSFNLFNPSVDACMKWLDSKEIGSVVYVSFGSYASPNKEQMEELAWGLKNSNYNVLWVDKQSEKEKLPSSFAEEMLEKGLVVTWCPQLQVLAHKAVGCFVTHCGWNSILEALSLGVPMVAMPQWSDQATNAKFIEDVWKTGVRVKVDEELGVATKEEITLCIGKIMEEEKGMEIRKASLKWKKLTKEAVSEGGSSYKNIDELVAKLKLI
;
A
#
# COMPACT_ATOMS: atom_id res chain seq x y z
N MET A 1 36.68 18.02 -24.15
CA MET A 1 36.10 16.89 -23.41
C MET A 1 35.49 17.44 -22.13
N THR A 2 34.18 17.64 -22.14
CA THR A 2 33.42 18.07 -20.97
C THR A 2 33.40 16.92 -19.96
N ARG A 3 34.03 17.10 -18.80
CA ARG A 3 33.85 16.20 -17.66
C ARG A 3 32.35 16.14 -17.37
N THR A 4 31.73 14.99 -17.59
CA THR A 4 30.44 14.69 -16.99
C THR A 4 30.64 14.79 -15.48
N GLN A 5 30.17 15.89 -14.90
CA GLN A 5 30.13 16.06 -13.46
C GLN A 5 29.13 15.02 -12.95
N SER A 6 29.64 13.88 -12.47
CA SER A 6 28.81 12.83 -11.90
C SER A 6 28.25 13.37 -10.59
N TRP A 7 26.95 13.65 -10.58
CA TRP A 7 26.24 13.97 -9.35
C TRP A 7 26.22 12.69 -8.49
N PRO A 8 26.75 12.72 -7.26
CA PRO A 8 26.72 11.54 -6.40
C PRO A 8 25.26 11.22 -6.06
N ILE A 9 24.80 10.02 -6.44
CA ILE A 9 23.47 9.50 -6.09
C ILE A 9 23.63 8.60 -4.85
N MET A 10 22.85 8.85 -3.81
CA MET A 10 22.81 8.05 -2.59
C MET A 10 21.39 7.58 -2.32
N THR A 11 21.21 6.28 -2.05
CA THR A 11 19.90 5.71 -1.68
C THR A 11 19.80 5.63 -0.17
N VAL A 12 18.89 6.41 0.42
CA VAL A 12 18.71 6.51 1.88
C VAL A 12 17.42 5.86 2.39
N GLY A 13 16.58 5.33 1.49
CA GLY A 13 15.31 4.71 1.85
C GLY A 13 15.36 3.19 2.06
N PRO A 14 14.21 2.57 2.39
CA PRO A 14 12.95 3.25 2.71
C PRO A 14 13.00 3.89 4.10
N THR A 15 12.43 5.09 4.23
CA THR A 15 12.42 5.86 5.50
C THR A 15 11.20 5.49 6.35
N ILE A 16 10.96 4.20 6.58
CA ILE A 16 9.88 3.74 7.48
C ILE A 16 10.37 3.81 8.93
N PRO A 17 9.51 4.19 9.90
CA PRO A 17 9.87 4.21 11.31
C PRO A 17 10.46 2.88 11.79
N SER A 18 11.56 2.95 12.54
CA SER A 18 12.35 1.80 12.96
C SER A 18 11.55 0.78 13.77
N MET A 19 10.45 1.18 14.42
CA MET A 19 9.57 0.25 15.13
C MET A 19 8.99 -0.86 14.24
N PHE A 20 8.90 -0.62 12.93
CA PHE A 20 8.43 -1.59 11.93
C PHE A 20 9.54 -2.48 11.36
N PHE A 21 10.81 -2.23 11.72
CA PHE A 21 11.98 -2.99 11.27
C PHE A 21 12.73 -3.66 12.42
N ASP A 22 13.65 -2.94 13.05
CA ASP A 22 14.61 -3.43 14.05
C ASP A 22 14.35 -2.86 15.46
N LYS A 23 13.39 -1.93 15.58
CA LYS A 23 13.00 -1.27 16.83
C LYS A 23 14.17 -0.56 17.52
N ARG A 24 15.14 -0.07 16.74
CA ARG A 24 16.35 0.54 17.28
C ARG A 24 16.08 1.81 18.07
N PHE A 25 15.09 2.60 17.65
CA PHE A 25 14.71 3.84 18.33
C PHE A 25 13.32 3.67 18.93
N GLU A 26 13.24 3.71 20.26
CA GLU A 26 11.99 3.48 20.99
C GLU A 26 10.90 4.50 20.64
N ASP A 27 11.29 5.74 20.32
CA ASP A 27 10.37 6.85 20.02
C ASP A 27 9.99 6.96 18.53
N ASP A 28 10.64 6.19 17.65
CA ASP A 28 10.42 6.25 16.20
C ASP A 28 9.26 5.32 15.79
N LYS A 29 8.05 5.77 16.12
CA LYS A 29 6.82 4.97 16.05
C LYS A 29 5.93 5.25 14.84
N ASP A 30 6.02 6.45 14.29
CA ASP A 30 5.21 6.88 13.16
C ASP A 30 5.93 8.02 12.41
N TYR A 31 5.29 8.56 11.38
CA TYR A 31 5.84 9.67 10.60
C TYR A 31 5.80 11.03 11.31
N SER A 32 5.36 11.09 12.57
CA SER A 32 5.14 12.31 13.38
C SER A 32 4.19 13.35 12.78
N PHE A 33 3.73 13.15 11.55
CA PHE A 33 2.85 14.03 10.79
C PHE A 33 1.76 13.21 10.10
N ASN A 34 0.51 13.59 10.33
CA ASN A 34 -0.65 13.01 9.66
C ASN A 34 -1.39 14.11 8.91
N LEU A 35 -1.67 13.88 7.62
CA LEU A 35 -2.44 14.81 6.79
C LEU A 35 -3.90 14.95 7.27
N PHE A 36 -4.44 13.90 7.87
CA PHE A 36 -5.81 13.83 8.38
C PHE A 36 -5.82 13.03 9.69
N ASN A 37 -6.87 13.18 10.50
CA ASN A 37 -6.96 12.49 11.79
C ASN A 37 -7.28 10.99 11.59
N PRO A 38 -6.37 10.06 11.93
CA PRO A 38 -6.58 8.63 11.70
C PRO A 38 -7.59 8.04 12.70
N SER A 39 -8.48 7.16 12.20
CA SER A 39 -9.41 6.40 13.05
C SER A 39 -8.73 5.17 13.67
N VAL A 40 -7.68 5.39 14.47
CA VAL A 40 -6.78 4.33 14.98
C VAL A 40 -7.54 3.23 15.71
N ASP A 41 -8.29 3.58 16.76
CA ASP A 41 -9.04 2.62 17.58
C ASP A 41 -10.02 1.78 16.76
N ALA A 42 -10.76 2.43 15.85
CA ALA A 42 -11.74 1.74 15.01
C ALA A 42 -11.05 0.75 14.07
N CYS A 43 -9.94 1.15 13.43
CA CYS A 43 -9.19 0.29 12.52
C CYS A 43 -8.60 -0.92 13.26
N MET A 44 -7.90 -0.68 14.37
CA MET A 44 -7.16 -1.75 15.06
C MET A 44 -8.10 -2.74 15.74
N LYS A 45 -9.15 -2.27 16.44
CA LYS A 45 -10.14 -3.17 17.06
C LYS A 45 -10.87 -4.03 16.04
N TRP A 46 -11.20 -3.46 14.87
CA TRP A 46 -11.86 -4.22 13.82
C TRP A 46 -10.92 -5.24 13.18
N LEU A 47 -9.64 -4.90 12.95
CA LEU A 47 -8.64 -5.81 12.42
C LEU A 47 -8.31 -6.96 13.37
N ASP A 48 -8.25 -6.70 14.69
CA ASP A 48 -7.99 -7.70 15.73
C ASP A 48 -9.05 -8.82 15.73
N SER A 49 -10.26 -8.53 15.28
CA SER A 49 -11.37 -9.48 15.21
C SER A 49 -11.37 -10.35 13.95
N LYS A 50 -10.35 -10.23 13.07
CA LYS A 50 -10.31 -10.91 11.77
C LYS A 50 -9.21 -11.97 11.72
N GLU A 51 -9.47 -13.00 10.93
CA GLU A 51 -8.51 -14.06 10.68
C GLU A 51 -7.26 -13.55 9.94
N ILE A 52 -6.15 -14.24 10.14
CA ILE A 52 -4.87 -13.91 9.51
C ILE A 52 -5.02 -13.93 7.97
N GLY A 53 -4.52 -12.88 7.31
CA GLY A 53 -4.55 -12.77 5.85
C GLY A 53 -5.96 -12.71 5.23
N SER A 54 -7.01 -12.42 6.01
CA SER A 54 -8.41 -12.43 5.54
C SER A 54 -8.95 -11.05 5.12
N VAL A 55 -8.17 -9.99 5.30
CA VAL A 55 -8.58 -8.60 5.04
C VAL A 55 -7.92 -8.05 3.78
N VAL A 56 -8.73 -7.45 2.92
CA VAL A 56 -8.31 -6.58 1.82
C VAL A 56 -8.28 -5.14 2.33
N TYR A 57 -7.09 -4.54 2.34
CA TYR A 57 -6.93 -3.13 2.64
C TYR A 57 -7.00 -2.30 1.34
N VAL A 58 -7.73 -1.18 1.33
CA VAL A 58 -7.93 -0.33 0.15
C VAL A 58 -7.62 1.12 0.48
N SER A 59 -6.70 1.74 -0.28
CA SER A 59 -6.38 3.17 -0.16
C SER A 59 -5.77 3.72 -1.46
N PHE A 60 -6.34 4.81 -1.98
CA PHE A 60 -5.79 5.55 -3.12
C PHE A 60 -4.98 6.79 -2.71
N GLY A 61 -4.50 6.82 -1.46
CA GLY A 61 -3.63 7.87 -0.97
C GLY A 61 -4.33 9.22 -0.74
N SER A 62 -3.53 10.25 -0.48
CA SER A 62 -4.04 11.56 -0.02
C SER A 62 -4.71 12.39 -1.11
N TYR A 63 -4.32 12.26 -2.38
CA TYR A 63 -4.79 13.13 -3.47
C TYR A 63 -5.68 12.47 -4.50
N ALA A 64 -5.45 11.18 -4.83
CA ALA A 64 -6.25 10.55 -5.86
C ALA A 64 -7.72 10.44 -5.41
N SER A 65 -8.63 10.63 -6.36
CA SER A 65 -10.06 10.54 -6.17
C SER A 65 -10.65 9.94 -7.43
N PRO A 66 -10.85 8.61 -7.50
CA PRO A 66 -11.46 7.99 -8.66
C PRO A 66 -12.81 8.64 -9.00
N ASN A 67 -13.17 8.64 -10.28
CA ASN A 67 -14.47 9.18 -10.70
C ASN A 67 -15.61 8.29 -10.18
N LYS A 68 -16.86 8.77 -10.31
CA LYS A 68 -18.02 8.05 -9.78
C LYS A 68 -18.15 6.64 -10.34
N GLU A 69 -18.03 6.49 -11.66
CA GLU A 69 -18.13 5.20 -12.37
C GLU A 69 -17.07 4.20 -11.86
N GLN A 70 -15.82 4.64 -11.70
CA GLN A 70 -14.76 3.79 -11.16
C GLN A 70 -14.96 3.43 -9.70
N MET A 71 -15.50 4.34 -8.88
CA MET A 71 -15.85 4.08 -7.48
C MET A 71 -16.96 3.03 -7.37
N GLU A 72 -17.96 3.08 -8.26
CA GLU A 72 -19.04 2.08 -8.33
C GLU A 72 -18.49 0.70 -8.71
N GLU A 73 -17.66 0.59 -9.75
CA GLU A 73 -17.06 -0.69 -10.14
C GLU A 73 -16.12 -1.24 -9.05
N LEU A 74 -15.37 -0.38 -8.37
CA LEU A 74 -14.55 -0.78 -7.23
C LEU A 74 -15.41 -1.32 -6.08
N ALA A 75 -16.46 -0.59 -5.71
CA ALA A 75 -17.39 -0.97 -4.68
C ALA A 75 -17.94 -2.39 -4.94
N TRP A 76 -18.48 -2.61 -6.15
CA TRP A 76 -18.98 -3.93 -6.55
C TRP A 76 -17.89 -5.00 -6.60
N GLY A 77 -16.67 -4.67 -7.05
CA GLY A 77 -15.56 -5.61 -7.10
C GLY A 77 -15.12 -6.07 -5.71
N LEU A 78 -15.06 -5.13 -4.75
CA LEU A 78 -14.76 -5.42 -3.35
C LEU A 78 -15.83 -6.32 -2.73
N LYS A 79 -17.11 -6.03 -2.96
CA LYS A 79 -18.23 -6.86 -2.49
C LYS A 79 -18.16 -8.27 -3.08
N ASN A 80 -17.98 -8.39 -4.39
CA ASN A 80 -17.94 -9.66 -5.10
C ASN A 80 -16.73 -10.51 -4.71
N SER A 81 -15.65 -9.91 -4.24
CA SER A 81 -14.48 -10.63 -3.70
C SER A 81 -14.80 -11.45 -2.44
N ASN A 82 -15.87 -11.11 -1.71
CA ASN A 82 -16.35 -11.81 -0.52
C ASN A 82 -15.34 -11.87 0.66
N TYR A 83 -14.31 -11.02 0.65
CA TYR A 83 -13.35 -10.86 1.75
C TYR A 83 -13.77 -9.76 2.73
N ASN A 84 -13.14 -9.72 3.91
CA ASN A 84 -13.27 -8.56 4.79
C ASN A 84 -12.54 -7.38 4.16
N VAL A 85 -13.12 -6.17 4.22
CA VAL A 85 -12.54 -4.99 3.56
C VAL A 85 -12.32 -3.85 4.56
N LEU A 86 -11.11 -3.32 4.64
CA LEU A 86 -10.86 -2.02 5.28
C LEU A 86 -10.59 -1.00 4.18
N TRP A 87 -11.51 -0.07 3.98
CA TRP A 87 -11.42 0.93 2.92
C TRP A 87 -11.27 2.34 3.49
N VAL A 88 -10.20 3.02 3.09
CA VAL A 88 -10.04 4.47 3.25
C VAL A 88 -10.80 5.17 2.13
N ASP A 89 -11.97 5.72 2.45
CA ASP A 89 -12.80 6.51 1.55
C ASP A 89 -12.97 7.93 2.10
N LYS A 90 -12.54 8.93 1.33
CA LYS A 90 -12.52 10.32 1.81
C LYS A 90 -13.94 10.83 1.96
N GLN A 91 -14.16 11.69 2.95
CA GLN A 91 -15.51 12.24 3.19
C GLN A 91 -16.09 12.98 1.97
N SER A 92 -15.24 13.55 1.11
CA SER A 92 -15.59 14.19 -0.17
C SER A 92 -16.13 13.22 -1.23
N GLU A 93 -16.06 11.91 -0.98
CA GLU A 93 -16.39 10.85 -1.95
C GLU A 93 -17.66 10.09 -1.55
N LYS A 94 -18.26 10.41 -0.39
CA LYS A 94 -19.50 9.78 0.11
C LYS A 94 -20.67 9.80 -0.88
N GLU A 95 -20.76 10.83 -1.73
CA GLU A 95 -21.82 10.95 -2.74
C GLU A 95 -21.58 10.09 -3.99
N LYS A 96 -20.38 9.52 -4.14
CA LYS A 96 -20.02 8.66 -5.28
C LYS A 96 -20.41 7.20 -5.07
N LEU A 97 -20.65 6.79 -3.82
CA LEU A 97 -21.09 5.43 -3.51
C LEU A 97 -22.61 5.31 -3.66
N PRO A 98 -23.12 4.21 -4.25
CA PRO A 98 -24.55 3.92 -4.24
C PRO A 98 -25.06 3.86 -2.79
N SER A 99 -26.24 4.43 -2.51
CA SER A 99 -26.81 4.44 -1.16
C SER A 99 -26.99 3.03 -0.58
N SER A 100 -27.32 2.05 -1.42
CA SER A 100 -27.44 0.63 -1.05
C SER A 100 -26.08 -0.02 -0.74
N PHE A 101 -24.99 0.48 -1.31
CA PHE A 101 -23.67 -0.11 -1.13
C PHE A 101 -23.12 0.10 0.28
N ALA A 102 -23.36 1.28 0.86
CA ALA A 102 -22.93 1.58 2.22
C ALA A 102 -23.56 0.62 3.24
N GLU A 103 -24.85 0.30 3.09
CA GLU A 103 -25.58 -0.62 3.99
C GLU A 103 -25.14 -2.07 3.81
N GLU A 104 -24.93 -2.53 2.57
CA GLU A 104 -24.55 -3.90 2.26
C GLU A 104 -23.07 -4.21 2.62
N MET A 105 -22.21 -3.20 2.66
CA MET A 105 -20.82 -3.32 3.12
C MET A 105 -20.70 -3.45 4.64
N LEU A 106 -21.70 -3.05 5.44
CA LEU A 106 -21.58 -2.99 6.91
C LEU A 106 -21.28 -4.34 7.57
N GLU A 107 -21.66 -5.45 6.94
CA GLU A 107 -21.44 -6.78 7.53
C GLU A 107 -19.97 -7.26 7.43
N LYS A 108 -19.25 -6.87 6.36
CA LYS A 108 -17.90 -7.36 6.08
C LYS A 108 -16.86 -6.26 5.88
N GLY A 109 -17.25 -5.00 5.99
CA GLY A 109 -16.44 -3.84 5.69
C GLY A 109 -16.28 -2.89 6.87
N LEU A 110 -15.13 -2.24 6.95
CA LEU A 110 -14.91 -1.03 7.72
C LEU A 110 -14.50 0.08 6.75
N VAL A 111 -15.33 1.12 6.64
CA VAL A 111 -15.03 2.31 5.85
C VAL A 111 -14.65 3.45 6.80
N VAL A 112 -13.48 4.04 6.59
CA VAL A 112 -12.97 5.17 7.39
C VAL A 112 -12.47 6.27 6.48
N THR A 113 -12.47 7.51 6.96
CA THR A 113 -11.96 8.65 6.18
C THR A 113 -10.43 8.74 6.17
N TRP A 114 -9.79 8.18 7.20
CA TRP A 114 -8.35 8.07 7.32
C TRP A 114 -7.97 6.96 8.30
N CYS A 115 -6.82 6.33 8.10
CA CYS A 115 -6.34 5.20 8.92
C CYS A 115 -4.84 5.32 9.23
N PRO A 116 -4.34 4.65 10.29
CA PRO A 116 -2.90 4.52 10.53
C PRO A 116 -2.30 3.49 9.56
N GLN A 117 -2.09 3.88 8.29
CA GLN A 117 -1.77 2.96 7.17
C GLN A 117 -0.59 2.01 7.48
N LEU A 118 0.49 2.50 8.09
CA LEU A 118 1.60 1.64 8.52
C LEU A 118 1.19 0.54 9.50
N GLN A 119 0.36 0.87 10.49
CA GLN A 119 -0.13 -0.11 11.47
C GLN A 119 -1.11 -1.10 10.82
N VAL A 120 -1.97 -0.60 9.92
CA VAL A 120 -2.89 -1.44 9.14
C VAL A 120 -2.10 -2.45 8.29
N LEU A 121 -1.13 -1.98 7.50
CA LEU A 121 -0.28 -2.84 6.67
C LEU A 121 0.59 -3.80 7.49
N ALA A 122 0.97 -3.43 8.72
CA ALA A 122 1.72 -4.31 9.61
C ALA A 122 0.84 -5.37 10.31
N HIS A 123 -0.49 -5.22 10.24
CA HIS A 123 -1.42 -6.09 10.95
C HIS A 123 -1.58 -7.46 10.28
N LYS A 124 -1.53 -8.54 11.07
CA LYS A 124 -1.58 -9.94 10.60
C LYS A 124 -2.83 -10.29 9.79
N ALA A 125 -3.94 -9.58 10.00
CA ALA A 125 -5.18 -9.82 9.27
C ALA A 125 -5.13 -9.35 7.82
N VAL A 126 -4.26 -8.39 7.47
CA VAL A 126 -4.17 -7.88 6.10
C VAL A 126 -3.50 -8.91 5.20
N GLY A 127 -4.24 -9.39 4.20
CA GLY A 127 -3.77 -10.32 3.18
C GLY A 127 -3.32 -9.65 1.89
N CYS A 128 -3.90 -8.49 1.56
CA CYS A 128 -3.64 -7.77 0.32
C CYS A 128 -3.92 -6.27 0.46
N PHE A 129 -3.19 -5.45 -0.31
CA PHE A 129 -3.38 -4.01 -0.41
C PHE A 129 -3.77 -3.58 -1.83
N VAL A 130 -5.01 -3.08 -2.01
CA VAL A 130 -5.44 -2.39 -3.23
C VAL A 130 -4.99 -0.94 -3.17
N THR A 131 -4.13 -0.53 -4.10
CA THR A 131 -3.41 0.75 -4.02
C THR A 131 -3.35 1.50 -5.34
N HIS A 132 -3.39 2.83 -5.24
CA HIS A 132 -3.06 3.74 -6.34
C HIS A 132 -1.60 3.70 -6.79
N CYS A 133 -0.73 2.93 -6.14
CA CYS A 133 0.69 2.80 -6.50
C CYS A 133 1.52 4.07 -6.26
N GLY A 134 1.12 4.93 -5.31
CA GLY A 134 1.97 6.03 -4.85
C GLY A 134 3.24 5.50 -4.18
N TRP A 135 4.38 6.16 -4.44
CA TRP A 135 5.71 5.67 -4.04
C TRP A 135 5.82 5.35 -2.54
N ASN A 136 5.33 6.23 -1.67
CA ASN A 136 5.35 5.99 -0.21
C ASN A 136 4.58 4.73 0.16
N SER A 137 3.33 4.59 -0.32
CA SER A 137 2.49 3.44 -0.02
C SER A 137 3.07 2.11 -0.53
N ILE A 138 3.79 2.15 -1.65
CA ILE A 138 4.55 1.00 -2.15
C ILE A 138 5.71 0.67 -1.23
N LEU A 139 6.51 1.64 -0.81
CA LEU A 139 7.62 1.41 0.09
C LEU A 139 7.14 0.84 1.43
N GLU A 140 6.02 1.31 1.97
CA GLU A 140 5.38 0.76 3.17
C GLU A 140 4.98 -0.71 2.96
N ALA A 141 4.28 -1.02 1.86
CA ALA A 141 3.83 -2.37 1.55
C ALA A 141 4.99 -3.36 1.32
N LEU A 142 6.03 -2.95 0.57
CA LEU A 142 7.25 -3.73 0.37
C LEU A 142 7.97 -3.98 1.70
N SER A 143 8.07 -2.95 2.55
CA SER A 143 8.74 -3.01 3.85
C SER A 143 8.00 -3.89 4.85
N LEU A 144 6.68 -3.99 4.73
CA LEU A 144 5.83 -4.79 5.62
C LEU A 144 5.50 -6.18 5.04
N GLY A 145 5.84 -6.41 3.78
CA GLY A 145 5.68 -7.68 3.07
C GLY A 145 4.25 -7.95 2.62
N VAL A 146 3.49 -6.90 2.33
CA VAL A 146 2.08 -6.99 1.92
C VAL A 146 1.99 -7.03 0.38
N PRO A 147 1.38 -8.08 -0.21
CA PRO A 147 1.05 -8.12 -1.62
C PRO A 147 0.13 -6.99 -2.08
N MET A 148 0.25 -6.57 -3.34
CA MET A 148 -0.48 -5.42 -3.86
C MET A 148 -1.37 -5.76 -5.07
N VAL A 149 -2.62 -5.29 -5.06
CA VAL A 149 -3.41 -5.08 -6.27
C VAL A 149 -3.17 -3.64 -6.74
N ALA A 150 -2.48 -3.50 -7.85
CA ALA A 150 -2.04 -2.21 -8.39
C ALA A 150 -3.14 -1.60 -9.29
N MET A 151 -3.69 -0.46 -8.86
CA MET A 151 -4.73 0.32 -9.54
C MET A 151 -4.27 1.78 -9.73
N PRO A 152 -3.30 2.05 -10.62
CA PRO A 152 -2.71 3.39 -10.78
C PRO A 152 -3.75 4.42 -11.24
N GLN A 153 -3.60 5.66 -10.78
CA GLN A 153 -4.52 6.77 -11.07
C GLN A 153 -3.87 7.87 -11.92
N TRP A 154 -2.65 8.31 -11.60
CA TRP A 154 -1.94 9.39 -12.33
C TRP A 154 -0.42 9.43 -12.06
N SER A 155 0.32 10.32 -12.74
CA SER A 155 1.77 10.53 -12.53
C SER A 155 2.60 9.26 -12.80
N ASP A 156 3.54 8.95 -11.91
CA ASP A 156 4.47 7.83 -11.89
C ASP A 156 3.81 6.48 -11.54
N GLN A 157 2.54 6.50 -11.11
CA GLN A 157 1.85 5.33 -10.58
C GLN A 157 1.74 4.19 -11.60
N ALA A 158 1.57 4.49 -12.90
CA ALA A 158 1.53 3.47 -13.94
C ALA A 158 2.89 2.74 -14.09
N THR A 159 3.99 3.49 -13.99
CA THR A 159 5.35 2.92 -13.96
C THR A 159 5.53 2.09 -12.70
N ASN A 160 5.12 2.61 -11.54
CA ASN A 160 5.23 1.89 -10.28
C ASN A 160 4.42 0.57 -10.29
N ALA A 161 3.22 0.58 -10.87
CA ALA A 161 2.40 -0.62 -11.07
C ALA A 161 3.11 -1.67 -11.93
N LYS A 162 3.85 -1.22 -12.96
CA LYS A 162 4.71 -2.10 -13.77
C LYS A 162 5.84 -2.71 -12.93
N PHE A 163 6.47 -1.95 -12.03
CA PHE A 163 7.49 -2.52 -11.13
C PHE A 163 6.90 -3.58 -10.18
N ILE A 164 5.73 -3.32 -9.60
CA ILE A 164 5.01 -4.27 -8.74
C ILE A 164 4.79 -5.61 -9.47
N GLU A 165 4.25 -5.56 -10.69
CA GLU A 165 3.85 -6.74 -11.46
C GLU A 165 5.02 -7.43 -12.18
N ASP A 166 5.91 -6.66 -12.82
CA ASP A 166 6.92 -7.21 -13.74
C ASP A 166 8.29 -7.42 -13.11
N VAL A 167 8.67 -6.57 -12.17
CA VAL A 167 10.05 -6.54 -11.64
C VAL A 167 10.11 -7.17 -10.26
N TRP A 168 9.31 -6.70 -9.31
CA TRP A 168 9.34 -7.16 -7.93
C TRP A 168 8.51 -8.40 -7.70
N LYS A 169 7.52 -8.65 -8.57
CA LYS A 169 6.58 -9.78 -8.49
C LYS A 169 5.78 -9.80 -7.18
N THR A 170 5.53 -8.63 -6.60
CA THR A 170 4.83 -8.46 -5.31
C THR A 170 3.35 -8.14 -5.47
N GLY A 171 2.82 -8.20 -6.69
CA GLY A 171 1.42 -7.91 -6.94
C GLY A 171 0.99 -8.17 -8.37
N VAL A 172 -0.26 -7.85 -8.66
CA VAL A 172 -0.86 -7.87 -10.00
C VAL A 172 -1.41 -6.49 -10.34
N ARG A 173 -1.45 -6.14 -11.62
CA ARG A 173 -2.03 -4.88 -12.07
C ARG A 173 -3.45 -5.10 -12.59
N VAL A 174 -4.37 -4.26 -12.13
CA VAL A 174 -5.74 -4.22 -12.62
C VAL A 174 -5.75 -3.61 -14.01
N LYS A 175 -6.43 -4.28 -14.94
CA LYS A 175 -6.64 -3.78 -16.30
C LYS A 175 -7.84 -2.84 -16.35
N VAL A 176 -7.70 -1.80 -17.15
CA VAL A 176 -8.80 -0.91 -17.51
C VAL A 176 -9.44 -1.46 -18.78
N ASP A 177 -10.76 -1.53 -18.79
CA ASP A 177 -11.52 -1.88 -19.99
C ASP A 177 -11.38 -0.75 -21.02
N GLU A 178 -11.02 -1.08 -22.25
CA GLU A 178 -10.72 -0.08 -23.29
C GLU A 178 -11.97 0.66 -23.78
N GLU A 179 -13.14 0.03 -23.73
CA GLU A 179 -14.40 0.62 -24.18
C GLU A 179 -15.04 1.47 -23.08
N LEU A 180 -15.03 0.98 -21.84
CA LEU A 180 -15.63 1.65 -20.69
C LEU A 180 -14.70 2.68 -20.05
N GLY A 181 -13.39 2.58 -20.28
CA GLY A 181 -12.39 3.47 -19.67
C GLY A 181 -12.22 3.32 -18.15
N VAL A 182 -12.80 2.27 -17.56
CA VAL A 182 -12.73 1.96 -16.12
C VAL A 182 -12.25 0.53 -15.89
N ALA A 183 -11.64 0.30 -14.74
CA ALA A 183 -11.40 -1.06 -14.24
C ALA A 183 -12.72 -1.66 -13.74
N THR A 184 -13.13 -2.77 -14.34
CA THR A 184 -14.41 -3.41 -14.03
C THR A 184 -14.38 -4.15 -12.68
N LYS A 185 -15.54 -4.31 -12.06
CA LYS A 185 -15.74 -5.10 -10.85
C LYS A 185 -15.26 -6.54 -11.02
N GLU A 186 -15.42 -7.13 -12.21
CA GLU A 186 -14.95 -8.47 -12.54
C GLU A 186 -13.41 -8.55 -12.49
N GLU A 187 -12.71 -7.59 -13.10
CA GLU A 187 -11.24 -7.56 -13.08
C GLU A 187 -10.70 -7.28 -11.67
N ILE A 188 -11.34 -6.38 -10.93
CA ILE A 188 -10.96 -6.07 -9.54
C ILE A 188 -11.13 -7.32 -8.66
N THR A 189 -12.28 -8.00 -8.76
CA THR A 189 -12.55 -9.26 -8.05
C THR A 189 -11.51 -10.32 -8.40
N LEU A 190 -11.20 -10.47 -9.69
CA LEU A 190 -10.22 -11.42 -10.19
C LEU A 190 -8.81 -11.15 -9.62
N CYS A 191 -8.36 -9.90 -9.63
CA CYS A 191 -7.05 -9.52 -9.11
C CYS A 191 -6.93 -9.73 -7.60
N ILE A 192 -7.97 -9.41 -6.83
CA ILE A 192 -8.03 -9.70 -5.40
C ILE A 192 -7.94 -11.22 -5.19
N GLY A 193 -8.75 -12.00 -5.91
CA GLY A 193 -8.74 -13.47 -5.83
C GLY A 193 -7.38 -14.08 -6.11
N LYS A 194 -6.67 -13.63 -7.16
CA LYS A 194 -5.32 -14.10 -7.50
C LYS A 194 -4.32 -13.96 -6.35
N ILE A 195 -4.43 -12.91 -5.54
CA ILE A 195 -3.52 -12.66 -4.41
C ILE A 195 -3.98 -13.39 -3.15
N MET A 196 -5.29 -13.38 -2.88
CA MET A 196 -5.84 -13.91 -1.63
C MET A 196 -5.94 -15.44 -1.63
N GLU A 197 -6.10 -16.07 -2.80
CA GLU A 197 -6.08 -17.54 -2.92
C GLU A 197 -4.71 -18.11 -2.53
N GLU A 198 -4.72 -19.27 -1.86
CA GLU A 198 -3.49 -19.88 -1.33
C GLU A 198 -2.51 -20.24 -2.43
N GLU A 199 -2.92 -21.04 -3.42
CA GLU A 199 -2.01 -21.55 -4.46
C GLU A 199 -1.55 -20.43 -5.40
N LYS A 200 -2.50 -19.67 -5.97
CA LYS A 200 -2.20 -18.62 -6.95
C LYS A 200 -1.41 -17.46 -6.35
N GLY A 201 -1.69 -17.09 -5.10
CA GLY A 201 -1.03 -15.98 -4.41
C GLY A 201 0.29 -16.36 -3.72
N MET A 202 0.65 -17.65 -3.67
CA MET A 202 1.82 -18.12 -2.91
C MET A 202 3.12 -17.45 -3.35
N GLU A 203 3.40 -17.44 -4.65
CA GLU A 203 4.64 -16.86 -5.18
C GLU A 203 4.69 -15.34 -4.99
N ILE A 204 3.53 -14.66 -5.08
CA ILE A 204 3.43 -13.22 -4.82
C ILE A 204 3.73 -12.93 -3.34
N ARG A 205 3.13 -13.68 -2.41
CA ARG A 205 3.40 -13.53 -0.97
C ARG A 205 4.86 -13.80 -0.62
N LYS A 206 5.45 -14.83 -1.23
CA LYS A 206 6.87 -15.15 -1.07
C LYS A 206 7.78 -14.03 -1.59
N ALA A 207 7.45 -13.43 -2.74
CA ALA A 207 8.16 -12.27 -3.26
C ALA A 207 8.03 -11.05 -2.32
N SER A 208 6.83 -10.78 -1.79
CA SER A 208 6.61 -9.69 -0.83
C SER A 208 7.41 -9.89 0.45
N LEU A 209 7.46 -11.10 0.98
CA LEU A 209 8.29 -11.43 2.16
C LEU A 209 9.80 -11.32 1.88
N LYS A 210 10.25 -11.66 0.66
CA LYS A 210 11.63 -11.42 0.23
C LYS A 210 11.96 -9.92 0.25
N TRP A 211 11.09 -9.08 -0.29
CA TRP A 211 11.29 -7.62 -0.29
C TRP A 211 11.26 -7.02 1.13
N LYS A 212 10.38 -7.52 2.01
CA LYS A 212 10.40 -7.18 3.44
C LYS A 212 11.75 -7.44 4.09
N LYS A 213 12.37 -8.59 3.79
CA LYS A 213 13.69 -8.92 4.31
C LYS A 213 14.77 -7.97 3.75
N LEU A 214 14.78 -7.73 2.44
CA LEU A 214 15.77 -6.88 1.78
C LEU A 214 15.70 -5.41 2.24
N THR A 215 14.48 -4.87 2.36
CA THR A 215 14.26 -3.51 2.87
C THR A 215 14.75 -3.36 4.29
N LYS A 216 14.44 -4.34 5.17
CA LYS A 216 14.97 -4.38 6.54
C LYS A 216 16.50 -4.44 6.56
N GLU A 217 17.12 -5.30 5.76
CA GLU A 217 18.59 -5.42 5.67
C GLU A 217 19.26 -4.11 5.22
N ALA A 218 18.65 -3.37 4.28
CA ALA A 218 19.20 -2.13 3.78
C ALA A 218 19.26 -1.02 4.86
N VAL A 219 18.25 -0.94 5.73
CA VAL A 219 18.11 0.13 6.74
C VAL A 219 18.65 -0.26 8.13
N SER A 220 18.80 -1.56 8.39
CA SER A 220 19.40 -2.07 9.64
C SER A 220 20.88 -1.69 9.74
N GLU A 221 21.46 -1.79 10.94
CA GLU A 221 22.83 -1.38 11.22
C GLU A 221 23.82 -2.11 10.30
N GLY A 222 24.73 -1.35 9.68
CA GLY A 222 25.66 -1.86 8.69
C GLY A 222 25.07 -2.10 7.29
N GLY A 223 23.76 -1.90 7.09
CA GLY A 223 23.07 -1.93 5.80
C GLY A 223 23.48 -0.81 4.85
N SER A 224 23.10 -0.93 3.57
CA SER A 224 23.48 0.04 2.54
C SER A 224 22.87 1.42 2.78
N SER A 225 21.58 1.50 3.08
CA SER A 225 20.88 2.77 3.32
C SER A 225 21.30 3.39 4.65
N TYR A 226 21.57 2.56 5.66
CA TYR A 226 22.15 3.00 6.93
C TYR A 226 23.48 3.75 6.72
N LYS A 227 24.42 3.12 6.01
CA LYS A 227 25.72 3.74 5.67
C LYS A 227 25.57 5.01 4.83
N ASN A 228 24.65 5.00 3.87
CA ASN A 228 24.40 6.17 3.02
C ASN A 228 23.84 7.36 3.81
N ILE A 229 23.00 7.13 4.82
CA ILE A 229 22.52 8.19 5.73
C ILE A 229 23.69 8.76 6.53
N ASP A 230 24.54 7.91 7.11
CA ASP A 230 25.72 8.38 7.86
C ASP A 230 26.65 9.23 6.99
N GLU A 231 26.91 8.80 5.76
CA GLU A 231 27.71 9.54 4.79
C GLU A 231 27.06 10.88 4.41
N LEU A 232 25.74 10.89 4.18
CA LEU A 232 24.99 12.10 3.89
C LEU A 232 25.08 13.11 5.05
N VAL A 233 24.85 12.66 6.29
CA VAL A 233 24.93 13.49 7.50
C VAL A 233 26.35 14.03 7.69
N ALA A 234 27.37 13.20 7.49
CA ALA A 234 28.76 13.63 7.57
C ALA A 234 29.07 14.74 6.55
N LYS A 235 28.59 14.60 5.31
CA LYS A 235 28.74 15.62 4.26
C LYS A 235 28.01 16.92 4.57
N LEU A 236 26.82 16.86 5.16
CA LEU A 236 26.05 18.05 5.52
C LEU A 236 26.66 18.81 6.71
N LYS A 237 27.30 18.12 7.65
CA LYS A 237 28.01 18.76 8.80
C LYS A 237 29.31 19.47 8.41
N LEU A 238 29.81 19.24 7.20
CA LEU A 238 31.03 19.86 6.65
C LEU A 238 30.73 21.15 5.86
N ILE A 239 29.46 21.55 5.78
CA ILE A 239 28.97 22.80 5.18
C ILE A 239 28.67 23.79 6.32
#